data_AF-Q3A782-F1
#
_entry.id   AF-Q3A782-F1
#
_cell.length_a   1.000
_cell.length_b   1.000
_cell.length_c   1.000
_cell.angle_alpha   90.00
_cell.angle_beta   90.00
_cell.angle_gamma   90.00
#
_symmetry.space_group_name_H-M   'P 1'
#
loop_
_entity.id
_entity.type
_entity.pdbx_description
1 polymer ?
#
loop_
_entity_poly.entity_id
_entity_poly.type
_entity_poly.pdbx_seq_one_letter_code
_entity_poly.pdbx_strand_id
1 'polypeptide(L)'
;MDEVSVEMYVKGEWRKVADFGVYGKNYGAGYHSKCHLSYDIDYVLSRMEEDRIVDRVGCRYPINFDLYEADSWPAFLLDLLPTGAAREAWLKMLGIRDDTSSWWQLLRFATGNPPGNLRIAGAAVKAKAHPGFEKKMVIEKNVDFIEYAEANGALVAGASDVQGQAPKFLLVEDRNERWHAEGAIPEDRVKCYWLVKFPRGKTAADRLVLRNEAPYYEVARAFGLRTAAPLKYEDGALFVRRFDRRVTQGGVERFGLESMTSVCGISEFGLRGSHNEACKMIHRYATEPRKEIPEYIKRDILNVALRNTDNHGRNTAFLKSPLGVVTLSPLFDFAPMFKDPEGIARAYRWDAEGEMEIGLPDWGYVAEALEKEVDIDSKQLRSWLADCASEVEDLPDTMVRCGVEESLVDDLSRRIQQVAQKLKEARPAQ
;
A
#
# COMPACT_ATOMS: atom_id res chain seq x y z
N MET A 1 -1.27 4.32 -29.90
CA MET A 1 -2.49 3.69 -29.36
C MET A 1 -3.12 4.71 -28.46
N ASP A 2 -4.41 4.95 -28.66
CA ASP A 2 -5.19 5.96 -27.93
C ASP A 2 -5.83 5.38 -26.65
N GLU A 3 -5.65 4.08 -26.45
CA GLU A 3 -6.11 3.29 -25.33
C GLU A 3 -4.99 2.36 -24.85
N VAL A 4 -5.13 1.89 -23.62
CA VAL A 4 -4.30 0.84 -23.03
C VAL A 4 -5.19 -0.29 -22.51
N SER A 5 -4.76 -1.53 -22.72
CA SER A 5 -5.45 -2.68 -22.17
C SER A 5 -4.97 -2.97 -20.75
N VAL A 6 -5.92 -3.03 -19.83
CA VAL A 6 -5.73 -3.48 -18.46
C VAL A 6 -5.82 -5.00 -18.43
N GLU A 7 -4.79 -5.64 -17.87
CA GLU A 7 -4.77 -7.09 -17.65
C GLU A 7 -4.86 -7.41 -16.16
N MET A 8 -5.56 -8.50 -15.86
CA MET A 8 -5.61 -9.11 -14.54
C MET A 8 -4.97 -10.49 -14.58
N TYR A 9 -4.16 -10.81 -13.57
CA TYR A 9 -3.59 -12.13 -13.40
C TYR A 9 -4.62 -13.06 -12.76
N VAL A 10 -5.05 -14.09 -13.50
CA VAL A 10 -6.07 -15.05 -13.10
C VAL A 10 -5.60 -16.46 -13.44
N LYS A 11 -5.52 -17.34 -12.44
CA LYS A 11 -5.18 -18.77 -12.60
C LYS A 11 -3.87 -19.02 -13.38
N GLY A 12 -2.82 -18.25 -13.11
CA GLY A 12 -1.51 -18.47 -13.74
C GLY A 12 -1.25 -17.60 -14.99
N GLU A 13 -2.26 -16.89 -15.47
CA GLU A 13 -2.20 -16.19 -16.75
C GLU A 13 -2.64 -14.73 -16.63
N TRP A 14 -1.97 -13.85 -17.37
CA TRP A 14 -2.46 -12.50 -17.59
C TRP A 14 -3.56 -12.51 -18.64
N ARG A 15 -4.71 -11.96 -18.28
CA ARG A 15 -5.88 -11.88 -19.15
C ARG A 15 -6.29 -10.42 -19.28
N LYS A 16 -6.60 -9.99 -20.51
CA LYS A 16 -7.23 -8.71 -20.73
C LYS A 16 -8.59 -8.69 -20.04
N VAL A 17 -8.85 -7.63 -19.27
CA VAL A 17 -10.11 -7.47 -18.53
C VAL A 17 -10.83 -6.17 -18.87
N ALA A 18 -10.10 -5.13 -19.27
CA ALA A 18 -10.69 -3.84 -19.64
C ALA A 18 -9.78 -3.06 -20.59
N ASP A 19 -10.34 -2.08 -21.28
CA ASP A 19 -9.60 -1.03 -21.98
C ASP A 19 -9.85 0.31 -21.32
N PHE A 20 -8.79 1.12 -21.21
CA PHE A 20 -8.81 2.46 -20.67
C PHE A 20 -8.33 3.47 -21.72
N GLY A 21 -9.07 4.55 -21.92
CA GLY A 21 -8.76 5.59 -22.90
C GLY A 21 -8.95 7.01 -22.36
N VAL A 22 -8.27 7.96 -22.98
CA VAL A 22 -8.37 9.40 -22.66
C VAL A 22 -9.05 10.14 -23.82
N TYR A 23 -10.15 10.83 -23.54
CA TYR A 23 -10.90 11.55 -24.56
C TYR A 23 -10.08 12.65 -25.22
N GLY A 24 -10.22 12.77 -26.54
CA GLY A 24 -9.56 13.81 -27.33
C GLY A 24 -8.03 13.77 -27.29
N LYS A 25 -7.42 12.70 -26.75
CA LYS A 25 -5.97 12.57 -26.55
C LYS A 25 -5.39 13.72 -25.72
N ASN A 26 -6.17 14.26 -24.78
CA ASN A 26 -5.77 15.37 -23.92
C ASN A 26 -4.78 14.93 -22.83
N TYR A 27 -3.69 14.26 -23.20
CA TYR A 27 -2.72 13.72 -22.25
C TYR A 27 -2.05 14.81 -21.42
N GLY A 28 -2.07 16.08 -21.86
CA GLY A 28 -1.48 17.21 -21.14
C GLY A 28 -2.08 17.46 -19.75
N ALA A 29 -3.33 17.06 -19.52
CA ALA A 29 -3.97 17.12 -18.20
C ALA A 29 -3.65 15.90 -17.31
N GLY A 30 -2.88 14.93 -17.80
CA GLY A 30 -2.43 13.78 -17.01
C GLY A 30 -3.60 12.98 -16.46
N TYR A 31 -3.54 12.63 -15.18
CA TYR A 31 -4.64 11.91 -14.51
C TYR A 31 -5.89 12.77 -14.27
N HIS A 32 -5.85 14.09 -14.52
CA HIS A 32 -7.03 14.97 -14.55
C HIS A 32 -7.72 15.03 -15.92
N SER A 33 -7.35 14.15 -16.85
CA SER A 33 -7.98 14.12 -18.17
C SER A 33 -9.30 13.37 -18.15
N LYS A 34 -10.32 13.89 -18.86
CA LYS A 34 -11.56 13.16 -19.12
C LYS A 34 -11.24 11.82 -19.81
N CYS A 35 -11.81 10.74 -19.32
CA CYS A 35 -11.44 9.39 -19.71
C CYS A 35 -12.66 8.45 -19.78
N HIS A 36 -12.41 7.25 -20.32
CA HIS A 36 -13.36 6.16 -20.30
C HIS A 36 -12.68 4.82 -19.98
N LEU A 37 -13.45 3.92 -19.39
CA LEU A 37 -13.06 2.55 -19.11
C LEU A 37 -14.23 1.62 -19.48
N SER A 38 -13.95 0.56 -20.22
CA SER A 38 -14.94 -0.49 -20.50
C SER A 38 -14.32 -1.87 -20.28
N TYR A 39 -15.06 -2.77 -19.65
CA TYR A 39 -14.63 -4.15 -19.54
C TYR A 39 -14.63 -4.83 -20.91
N ASP A 40 -13.73 -5.80 -21.07
CA ASP A 40 -13.68 -6.66 -22.25
C ASP A 40 -14.95 -7.53 -22.33
N ILE A 41 -15.57 -7.61 -23.51
CA ILE A 41 -16.88 -8.28 -23.69
C ILE A 41 -16.84 -9.74 -23.24
N ASP A 42 -15.78 -10.48 -23.60
CA ASP A 42 -15.64 -11.90 -23.24
C ASP A 42 -15.44 -12.05 -21.72
N TYR A 43 -14.73 -11.09 -21.11
CA TYR A 43 -14.59 -11.04 -19.66
C TYR A 43 -15.93 -10.80 -18.96
N VAL A 44 -16.73 -9.82 -19.42
CA VAL A 44 -18.06 -9.52 -18.88
C VAL A 44 -18.98 -10.73 -18.96
N LEU A 45 -19.09 -11.35 -20.14
CA LEU A 45 -19.94 -12.53 -20.35
C LEU A 45 -19.62 -13.67 -19.38
N SER A 46 -18.34 -13.83 -19.01
CA SER A 46 -17.93 -14.90 -18.10
C SER A 46 -18.08 -14.58 -16.61
N ARG A 47 -18.32 -13.32 -16.22
CA ARG A 47 -18.23 -12.88 -14.80
C ARG A 47 -19.38 -12.01 -14.31
N MET A 48 -20.16 -11.39 -15.18
CA MET A 48 -21.17 -10.40 -14.78
C MET A 48 -22.26 -10.96 -13.87
N GLU A 49 -22.59 -12.25 -13.98
CA GLU A 49 -23.60 -12.87 -13.11
C GLU A 49 -23.14 -12.95 -11.65
N GLU A 50 -21.85 -13.23 -11.42
CA GLU A 50 -21.29 -13.30 -10.06
C GLU A 50 -20.83 -11.92 -9.55
N ASP A 51 -20.29 -11.07 -10.44
CA ASP A 51 -19.75 -9.71 -10.16
C ASP A 51 -18.96 -9.60 -8.84
N ARG A 52 -18.10 -10.60 -8.59
CA ARG A 52 -17.32 -10.66 -7.35
C ARG A 52 -16.28 -9.55 -7.34
N ILE A 53 -16.09 -8.92 -6.18
CA ILE A 53 -15.14 -7.81 -6.01
C ILE A 53 -13.70 -8.20 -6.43
N VAL A 54 -13.29 -9.46 -6.24
CA VAL A 54 -11.98 -9.97 -6.67
C VAL A 54 -11.77 -9.90 -8.19
N ASP A 55 -12.84 -10.04 -8.97
CA ASP A 55 -12.79 -10.07 -10.43
C ASP A 55 -12.90 -8.66 -11.05
N ARG A 56 -13.12 -7.62 -10.23
CA ARG A 56 -13.21 -6.22 -10.68
C ARG A 56 -11.83 -5.55 -10.75
N VAL A 57 -11.64 -4.66 -11.72
CA VAL A 57 -10.41 -3.83 -11.82
C VAL A 57 -10.23 -2.89 -10.63
N GLY A 58 -11.33 -2.50 -9.99
CA GLY A 58 -11.33 -1.81 -8.71
C GLY A 58 -12.67 -1.99 -8.02
N CYS A 59 -12.74 -1.78 -6.70
CA CYS A 59 -13.95 -2.04 -5.92
C CYS A 59 -15.17 -1.26 -6.46
N ARG A 60 -14.93 -0.05 -6.98
CA ARG A 60 -15.94 0.88 -7.50
C ARG A 60 -16.39 0.62 -8.93
N TYR A 61 -15.88 -0.43 -9.59
CA TYR A 61 -16.13 -0.72 -11.01
C TYR A 61 -16.77 -2.10 -11.18
N PRO A 62 -18.09 -2.26 -10.93
CA PRO A 62 -18.83 -3.49 -11.22
C PRO A 62 -18.57 -4.04 -12.63
N ILE A 63 -18.67 -5.35 -12.81
CA ILE A 63 -18.49 -5.96 -14.14
C ILE A 63 -19.80 -5.84 -14.92
N ASN A 64 -19.81 -5.00 -15.96
CA ASN A 64 -20.97 -4.81 -16.83
C ASN A 64 -20.53 -4.39 -18.26
N PHE A 65 -21.51 -4.19 -19.16
CA PHE A 65 -21.27 -3.71 -20.53
C PHE A 65 -21.23 -2.18 -20.65
N ASP A 66 -21.35 -1.46 -19.53
CA ASP A 66 -21.41 -0.01 -19.55
C ASP A 66 -20.02 0.60 -19.81
N LEU A 67 -20.03 1.81 -20.36
CA LEU A 67 -18.85 2.64 -20.46
C LEU A 67 -18.75 3.53 -19.21
N TYR A 68 -17.70 3.35 -18.42
CA TYR A 68 -17.41 4.22 -17.28
C TYR A 68 -16.73 5.49 -17.76
N GLU A 69 -17.47 6.58 -17.91
CA GLU A 69 -16.93 7.91 -18.16
C GLU A 69 -16.62 8.66 -16.86
N ALA A 70 -15.49 9.39 -16.84
CA ALA A 70 -15.12 10.23 -15.71
C ALA A 70 -14.27 11.44 -16.14
N ASP A 71 -14.29 12.52 -15.36
CA ASP A 71 -13.50 13.73 -15.61
C ASP A 71 -12.03 13.62 -15.15
N SER A 72 -11.68 12.54 -14.47
CA SER A 72 -10.32 12.17 -14.10
C SER A 72 -10.16 10.66 -14.19
N TRP A 73 -8.92 10.19 -14.21
CA TRP A 73 -8.62 8.77 -14.33
C TRP A 73 -9.25 7.96 -13.17
N PRO A 74 -9.62 6.69 -13.40
CA PRO A 74 -9.92 5.76 -12.33
C PRO A 74 -8.82 5.70 -11.28
N ALA A 75 -9.17 5.86 -9.99
CA ALA A 75 -8.20 5.94 -8.91
C ALA A 75 -7.29 4.70 -8.81
N PHE A 76 -7.80 3.51 -9.16
CA PHE A 76 -7.00 2.27 -9.16
C PHE A 76 -5.84 2.30 -10.15
N LEU A 77 -5.93 3.07 -11.24
CA LEU A 77 -4.82 3.20 -12.19
C LEU A 77 -3.65 3.95 -11.56
N LEU A 78 -3.92 4.89 -10.64
CA LEU A 78 -2.87 5.61 -9.95
C LEU A 78 -2.13 4.72 -8.94
N ASP A 79 -2.70 3.60 -8.50
CA ASP A 79 -1.99 2.59 -7.68
C ASP A 79 -0.95 1.81 -8.50
N LEU A 80 -1.13 1.72 -9.82
CA LEU A 80 -0.19 1.02 -10.71
C LEU A 80 1.04 1.88 -11.05
N LEU A 81 0.90 3.20 -10.98
CA LEU A 81 1.92 4.15 -11.42
C LEU A 81 3.11 4.19 -10.45
N PRO A 82 4.35 4.25 -10.97
CA PRO A 82 5.49 4.58 -10.13
C PRO A 82 5.39 6.05 -9.70
N THR A 83 5.77 6.33 -8.45
CA THR A 83 5.94 7.68 -7.93
C THR A 83 7.39 7.92 -7.55
N GLY A 84 7.77 9.19 -7.39
CA GLY A 84 9.04 9.51 -6.75
C GLY A 84 10.31 9.01 -7.46
N ALA A 85 11.27 8.39 -6.76
CA ALA A 85 12.53 7.94 -7.38
C ALA A 85 12.31 6.98 -8.56
N ALA A 86 11.27 6.13 -8.49
CA ALA A 86 10.91 5.27 -9.60
C ALA A 86 10.37 6.08 -10.78
N ARG A 87 9.55 7.11 -10.54
CA ARG A 87 9.10 8.05 -11.58
C ARG A 87 10.30 8.73 -12.22
N GLU A 88 11.22 9.30 -11.45
CA GLU A 88 12.42 9.97 -11.95
C GLU A 88 13.25 9.05 -12.86
N ALA A 89 13.48 7.79 -12.42
CA ALA A 89 14.20 6.80 -13.20
C ALA A 89 13.50 6.47 -14.52
N TRP A 90 12.17 6.26 -14.50
CA TRP A 90 11.38 5.99 -15.70
C TRP A 90 11.35 7.17 -16.67
N LEU A 91 11.18 8.41 -16.17
CA LEU A 91 11.20 9.61 -17.01
C LEU A 91 12.55 9.78 -17.71
N LYS A 92 13.65 9.57 -16.99
CA LYS A 92 15.01 9.59 -17.53
C LYS A 92 15.22 8.50 -18.58
N MET A 93 14.80 7.27 -18.31
CA MET A 93 14.95 6.14 -19.24
C MET A 93 14.13 6.34 -20.52
N LEU A 94 12.93 6.93 -20.41
CA LEU A 94 12.06 7.23 -21.54
C LEU A 94 12.45 8.52 -22.28
N GLY A 95 13.36 9.33 -21.73
CA GLY A 95 13.76 10.62 -22.30
C GLY A 95 12.62 11.64 -22.34
N ILE A 96 11.68 11.57 -21.38
CA ILE A 96 10.51 12.45 -21.29
C ILE A 96 10.64 13.44 -20.13
N ARG A 97 10.00 14.61 -20.27
CA ARG A 97 10.01 15.65 -19.24
C ARG A 97 9.12 15.25 -18.06
N ASP A 98 9.50 15.71 -16.87
CA ASP A 98 8.67 15.59 -15.67
C ASP A 98 7.62 16.70 -15.66
N ASP A 99 6.50 16.43 -16.33
CA ASP A 99 5.32 17.30 -16.32
C ASP A 99 4.04 16.46 -16.29
N THR A 100 2.88 17.12 -16.20
CA THR A 100 1.57 16.45 -16.12
C THR A 100 1.30 15.53 -17.33
N SER A 101 1.90 15.80 -18.49
CA SER A 101 1.69 14.95 -19.68
C SER A 101 2.38 13.60 -19.61
N SER A 102 3.41 13.49 -18.76
CA SER A 102 4.20 12.26 -18.60
C SER A 102 3.42 11.10 -17.98
N TRP A 103 2.34 11.38 -17.23
CA TRP A 103 1.54 10.34 -16.57
C TRP A 103 1.00 9.30 -17.55
N TRP A 104 0.59 9.72 -18.75
CA TRP A 104 0.17 8.80 -19.81
C TRP A 104 1.29 7.88 -20.29
N GLN A 105 2.50 8.40 -20.43
CA GLN A 105 3.65 7.58 -20.85
C GLN A 105 4.07 6.62 -19.73
N LEU A 106 4.04 7.07 -18.48
CA LEU A 106 4.31 6.20 -17.34
C LEU A 106 3.27 5.09 -17.23
N LEU A 107 1.98 5.38 -17.43
CA LEU A 107 0.95 4.33 -17.47
C LEU A 107 1.27 3.28 -18.55
N ARG A 108 1.69 3.73 -19.73
CA ARG A 108 1.96 2.86 -20.89
C ARG A 108 3.21 1.99 -20.76
N PHE A 109 4.22 2.45 -20.05
CA PHE A 109 5.55 1.83 -20.07
C PHE A 109 6.05 1.36 -18.71
N ALA A 110 5.55 1.93 -17.61
CA ALA A 110 6.10 1.74 -16.27
C ALA A 110 5.22 0.90 -15.33
N THR A 111 4.17 0.26 -15.84
CA THR A 111 3.17 -0.47 -15.06
C THR A 111 3.10 -1.97 -15.44
N GLY A 112 4.24 -2.55 -15.83
CA GLY A 112 4.33 -3.94 -16.26
C GLY A 112 4.28 -4.98 -15.14
N ASN A 113 4.78 -4.64 -13.95
CA ASN A 113 4.80 -5.51 -12.77
C ASN A 113 4.46 -4.75 -11.46
N PRO A 114 3.33 -4.02 -11.39
CA PRO A 114 2.99 -3.25 -10.19
C PRO A 114 2.55 -4.18 -9.03
N PRO A 115 2.40 -3.60 -7.82
CA PRO A 115 1.69 -4.26 -6.73
C PRO A 115 0.29 -4.75 -7.11
N GLY A 116 -0.12 -5.89 -6.54
CA GLY A 116 -1.38 -6.54 -6.83
C GLY A 116 -1.35 -7.43 -8.07
N ASN A 117 -2.53 -7.68 -8.65
CA ASN A 117 -2.74 -8.60 -9.76
C ASN A 117 -3.13 -7.91 -11.07
N LEU A 118 -2.98 -6.58 -11.15
CA LEU A 118 -3.27 -5.80 -12.35
C LEU A 118 -1.98 -5.34 -13.01
N ARG A 119 -2.05 -5.07 -14.33
CA ARG A 119 -0.99 -4.37 -15.07
C ARG A 119 -1.55 -3.73 -16.34
N ILE A 120 -0.75 -2.92 -17.00
CA ILE A 120 -1.02 -2.53 -18.39
C ILE A 120 -0.27 -3.48 -19.33
N ALA A 121 -0.99 -4.12 -20.26
CA ALA A 121 -0.44 -5.13 -21.16
C ALA A 121 0.81 -4.62 -21.92
N GLY A 122 0.74 -3.39 -22.43
CA GLY A 122 1.81 -2.76 -23.19
C GLY A 122 3.06 -2.40 -22.37
N ALA A 123 2.95 -2.38 -21.04
CA ALA A 123 4.05 -2.06 -20.13
C ALA A 123 4.85 -3.29 -19.69
N ALA A 124 4.41 -4.51 -20.04
CA ALA A 124 5.09 -5.74 -19.65
C ALA A 124 6.52 -5.78 -20.23
N VAL A 125 7.52 -5.72 -19.35
CA VAL A 125 8.93 -5.76 -19.74
C VAL A 125 9.32 -7.17 -20.17
N LYS A 126 9.87 -7.31 -21.39
CA LYS A 126 10.56 -8.53 -21.83
C LYS A 126 11.99 -8.48 -21.35
N ALA A 127 12.25 -8.98 -20.15
CA ALA A 127 13.59 -9.00 -19.60
C ALA A 127 14.54 -9.84 -20.45
N LYS A 128 15.79 -9.37 -20.57
CA LYS A 128 16.87 -10.18 -21.14
C LYS A 128 17.32 -11.20 -20.11
N ALA A 129 17.68 -12.40 -20.57
CA ALA A 129 18.21 -13.44 -19.69
C ALA A 129 19.46 -12.92 -18.95
N HIS A 130 19.44 -13.05 -17.62
CA HIS A 130 20.52 -12.63 -16.74
C HIS A 130 20.74 -13.71 -15.66
N PRO A 131 21.99 -14.01 -15.25
CA PRO A 131 22.27 -15.00 -14.20
C PRO A 131 21.81 -14.58 -12.80
N GLY A 132 21.42 -13.32 -12.64
CA GLY A 132 21.03 -12.73 -11.36
C GLY A 132 22.22 -12.29 -10.52
N PHE A 133 21.93 -11.59 -9.43
CA PHE A 133 22.92 -10.97 -8.56
C PHE A 133 23.02 -11.69 -7.22
N GLU A 134 24.17 -11.57 -6.56
CA GLU A 134 24.29 -11.94 -5.16
C GLU A 134 23.55 -10.93 -4.30
N LYS A 135 23.00 -11.39 -3.17
CA LYS A 135 22.34 -10.50 -2.22
C LYS A 135 23.23 -9.33 -1.79
N LYS A 136 24.53 -9.59 -1.60
CA LYS A 136 25.53 -8.57 -1.25
C LYS A 136 25.59 -7.44 -2.29
N MET A 137 25.53 -7.78 -3.58
CA MET A 137 25.52 -6.77 -4.66
C MET A 137 24.24 -5.91 -4.64
N VAL A 138 23.11 -6.48 -4.22
CA VAL A 138 21.85 -5.74 -4.01
C VAL A 138 22.02 -4.76 -2.85
N ILE A 139 22.51 -5.22 -1.70
CA ILE A 139 22.74 -4.39 -0.49
C ILE A 139 23.70 -3.23 -0.79
N GLU A 140 24.81 -3.53 -1.46
CA GLU A 140 25.83 -2.54 -1.83
C GLU A 140 25.36 -1.60 -2.95
N LYS A 141 24.20 -1.87 -3.57
CA LYS A 141 23.70 -1.17 -4.76
C LYS A 141 24.78 -1.07 -5.83
N ASN A 142 25.40 -2.22 -6.12
CA ASN A 142 26.43 -2.32 -7.14
C ASN A 142 25.94 -1.72 -8.48
N VAL A 143 26.80 -1.01 -9.19
CA VAL A 143 26.43 -0.28 -10.41
C VAL A 143 25.77 -1.18 -11.46
N ASP A 144 26.29 -2.39 -11.65
CA ASP A 144 25.74 -3.35 -12.61
C ASP A 144 24.34 -3.81 -12.22
N PHE A 145 24.09 -3.97 -10.91
CA PHE A 145 22.77 -4.30 -10.39
C PHE A 145 21.79 -3.14 -10.60
N ILE A 146 22.22 -1.90 -10.38
CA ILE A 146 21.35 -0.72 -10.55
C ILE A 146 20.98 -0.53 -12.02
N GLU A 147 21.94 -0.61 -12.93
CA GLU A 147 21.68 -0.53 -14.38
C GLU A 147 20.74 -1.67 -14.83
N TYR A 148 20.96 -2.89 -14.33
CA TYR A 148 20.06 -4.02 -14.58
C TYR A 148 18.65 -3.77 -14.04
N ALA A 149 18.52 -3.30 -12.79
CA ALA A 149 17.25 -3.08 -12.14
C ALA A 149 16.43 -1.98 -12.84
N GLU A 150 17.08 -0.89 -13.24
CA GLU A 150 16.48 0.18 -14.04
C GLU A 150 16.00 -0.35 -15.40
N ALA A 151 16.87 -1.05 -16.13
CA ALA A 151 16.55 -1.58 -17.46
C ALA A 151 15.41 -2.62 -17.46
N ASN A 152 15.14 -3.26 -16.32
CA ASN A 152 14.06 -4.24 -16.17
C ASN A 152 12.85 -3.71 -15.39
N GLY A 153 12.81 -2.42 -15.08
CA GLY A 153 11.66 -1.78 -14.43
C GLY A 153 11.42 -2.21 -12.98
N ALA A 154 12.47 -2.63 -12.27
CA ALA A 154 12.37 -3.10 -10.89
C ALA A 154 12.22 -1.97 -9.85
N LEU A 155 12.56 -0.72 -10.23
CA LEU A 155 12.44 0.43 -9.34
C LEU A 155 10.98 0.75 -9.08
N VAL A 156 10.60 0.82 -7.79
CA VAL A 156 9.24 1.11 -7.36
C VAL A 156 9.21 2.25 -6.35
N ALA A 157 8.11 2.99 -6.45
CA ALA A 157 7.74 4.17 -5.70
C ALA A 157 8.27 4.33 -4.26
N GLY A 158 8.60 5.59 -3.91
CA GLY A 158 8.59 6.14 -2.56
C GLY A 158 7.38 7.07 -2.36
N ALA A 159 6.80 7.09 -1.17
CA ALA A 159 5.61 7.87 -0.85
C ALA A 159 5.91 9.38 -0.77
N SER A 160 4.97 10.19 -1.30
CA SER A 160 4.88 11.66 -1.32
C SER A 160 5.78 12.42 -2.31
N ASP A 161 5.20 13.48 -2.90
CA ASP A 161 5.75 14.36 -3.95
C ASP A 161 6.81 15.36 -3.42
N VAL A 162 7.68 14.92 -2.49
CA VAL A 162 8.73 15.75 -1.88
C VAL A 162 10.13 15.16 -2.16
N GLN A 163 11.12 16.04 -2.32
CA GLN A 163 12.52 15.72 -2.61
C GLN A 163 13.22 14.99 -1.45
N GLY A 164 13.35 13.66 -1.54
CA GLY A 164 14.08 12.85 -0.54
C GLY A 164 13.83 11.35 -0.66
N GLN A 165 13.83 10.83 -1.89
CA GLN A 165 13.25 9.55 -2.25
C GLN A 165 14.16 8.34 -1.88
N ALA A 166 13.65 7.43 -1.03
CA ALA A 166 14.27 6.11 -0.81
C ALA A 166 14.14 5.24 -2.07
N PRO A 167 15.23 4.69 -2.64
CA PRO A 167 15.07 3.70 -3.69
C PRO A 167 14.45 2.44 -3.07
N LYS A 168 13.33 1.98 -3.64
CA LYS A 168 12.74 0.68 -3.36
C LYS A 168 12.78 -0.18 -4.63
N PHE A 169 13.08 -1.46 -4.47
CA PHE A 169 13.15 -2.41 -5.59
C PHE A 169 12.18 -3.56 -5.40
N LEU A 170 11.42 -3.87 -6.44
CA LEU A 170 10.69 -5.13 -6.56
C LEU A 170 11.60 -6.20 -7.16
N LEU A 171 11.99 -7.15 -6.31
CA LEU A 171 12.91 -8.21 -6.66
C LEU A 171 12.30 -9.58 -6.40
N VAL A 172 12.88 -10.58 -7.04
CA VAL A 172 12.66 -11.98 -6.76
C VAL A 172 13.97 -12.67 -6.42
N GLU A 173 13.91 -13.56 -5.44
CA GLU A 173 14.97 -14.52 -5.15
C GLU A 173 14.61 -15.81 -5.90
N ASP A 174 15.54 -16.34 -6.69
CA ASP A 174 15.34 -17.62 -7.38
C ASP A 174 15.73 -18.82 -6.52
N ARG A 175 15.48 -20.04 -7.02
CA ARG A 175 15.81 -21.29 -6.30
C ARG A 175 17.32 -21.53 -6.10
N ASN A 176 18.17 -20.78 -6.79
CA ASN A 176 19.63 -20.81 -6.64
C ASN A 176 20.14 -19.61 -5.80
N GLU A 177 19.24 -18.93 -5.09
CA GLU A 177 19.54 -17.80 -4.19
C GLU A 177 20.13 -16.59 -4.91
N ARG A 178 19.82 -16.44 -6.21
CA ARG A 178 20.16 -15.26 -7.01
C ARG A 178 19.00 -14.28 -7.05
N TRP A 179 19.33 -13.00 -7.11
CA TRP A 179 18.39 -11.89 -7.09
C TRP A 179 18.16 -11.32 -8.48
N HIS A 180 16.90 -11.11 -8.84
CA HIS A 180 16.47 -10.61 -10.13
C HIS A 180 15.39 -9.54 -9.98
N ALA A 181 15.20 -8.70 -10.99
CA ALA A 181 14.04 -7.83 -11.10
C ALA A 181 12.75 -8.66 -11.16
N GLU A 182 11.66 -8.17 -10.56
CA GLU A 182 10.37 -8.85 -10.70
C GLU A 182 9.93 -8.90 -12.17
N GLY A 183 9.50 -10.08 -12.61
CA GLY A 183 9.13 -10.34 -14.01
C GLY A 183 10.33 -10.67 -14.91
N ALA A 184 11.57 -10.66 -14.40
CA ALA A 184 12.74 -10.94 -15.24
C ALA A 184 13.04 -12.42 -15.46
N ILE A 185 12.48 -13.30 -14.62
CA ILE A 185 12.60 -14.75 -14.75
C ILE A 185 11.22 -15.41 -14.75
N PRO A 186 11.07 -16.60 -15.36
CA PRO A 186 9.88 -17.43 -15.23
C PRO A 186 9.49 -17.69 -13.76
N GLU A 187 8.18 -17.72 -13.49
CA GLU A 187 7.65 -17.83 -12.13
C GLU A 187 7.96 -19.17 -11.45
N ASP A 188 8.14 -20.26 -12.21
CA ASP A 188 8.52 -21.58 -11.71
C ASP A 188 9.93 -21.60 -11.07
N ARG A 189 10.80 -20.68 -11.49
CA ARG A 189 12.14 -20.46 -10.94
C ARG A 189 12.15 -19.57 -9.70
N VAL A 190 11.07 -18.87 -9.39
CA VAL A 190 11.00 -17.94 -8.25
C VAL A 190 10.83 -18.72 -6.94
N LYS A 191 11.67 -18.41 -5.96
CA LYS A 191 11.58 -18.91 -4.58
C LYS A 191 10.79 -17.93 -3.71
N CYS A 192 11.03 -16.63 -3.84
CA CYS A 192 10.37 -15.61 -3.03
C CYS A 192 10.31 -14.25 -3.73
N TYR A 193 9.27 -13.46 -3.43
CA TYR A 193 9.08 -12.10 -3.89
C TYR A 193 9.38 -11.10 -2.78
N TRP A 194 10.10 -10.04 -3.13
CA TRP A 194 10.67 -9.09 -2.18
C TRP A 194 10.44 -7.65 -2.63
N LEU A 195 10.15 -6.78 -1.66
CA LEU A 195 10.37 -5.35 -1.74
C LEU A 195 11.61 -5.05 -0.91
N VAL A 196 12.66 -4.49 -1.53
CA VAL A 196 13.89 -4.10 -0.85
C VAL A 196 13.93 -2.59 -0.74
N LYS A 197 14.00 -2.07 0.49
CA LYS A 197 14.01 -0.63 0.78
C LYS A 197 15.38 -0.18 1.28
N PHE A 198 15.74 1.04 0.93
CA PHE A 198 16.92 1.73 1.40
C PHE A 198 16.54 3.04 2.11
N PRO A 199 17.47 3.69 2.84
CA PRO A 199 17.16 4.92 3.55
C PRO A 199 16.76 6.02 2.56
N ARG A 200 15.81 6.88 2.98
CA ARG A 200 15.29 8.01 2.19
C ARG A 200 16.38 9.03 1.85
N GLY A 201 17.26 9.28 2.80
CA GLY A 201 18.43 10.13 2.64
C GLY A 201 19.70 9.53 3.23
N LYS A 202 20.70 10.40 3.44
CA LYS A 202 22.03 10.02 3.93
C LYS A 202 22.23 10.36 5.41
N THR A 203 21.22 10.90 6.09
CA THR A 203 21.34 11.32 7.48
C THR A 203 21.24 10.14 8.45
N ALA A 204 21.61 10.36 9.71
CA ALA A 204 21.41 9.37 10.76
C ALA A 204 19.91 9.11 11.02
N ALA A 205 19.08 10.15 10.90
CA ALA A 205 17.63 10.05 11.05
C ALA A 205 17.01 9.16 9.96
N ASP A 206 17.43 9.32 8.70
CA ASP A 206 16.95 8.47 7.59
C ASP A 206 17.22 6.97 7.85
N ARG A 207 18.43 6.66 8.32
CA ARG A 207 18.83 5.29 8.67
C ARG A 207 18.09 4.78 9.89
N LEU A 208 17.82 5.65 10.87
CA LEU A 208 17.06 5.32 12.08
C LEU A 208 15.62 4.94 11.73
N VAL A 209 14.96 5.70 10.86
CA VAL A 209 13.60 5.39 10.40
C VAL A 209 13.56 4.02 9.73
N LEU A 210 14.45 3.75 8.77
CA LEU A 210 14.47 2.47 8.06
C LEU A 210 14.78 1.29 8.99
N ARG A 211 15.80 1.39 9.84
CA ARG A 211 16.22 0.26 10.70
C ARG A 211 15.18 -0.08 11.77
N ASN A 212 14.39 0.91 12.21
CA ASN A 212 13.31 0.68 13.18
C ASN A 212 12.01 0.21 12.54
N GLU A 213 11.87 0.20 11.20
CA GLU A 213 10.68 -0.36 10.56
C GLU A 213 10.48 -1.85 10.91
N ALA A 214 11.55 -2.64 10.98
CA ALA A 214 11.46 -4.05 11.38
C ALA A 214 11.03 -4.26 12.86
N PRO A 215 11.67 -3.62 13.86
CA PRO A 215 11.18 -3.61 15.24
C PRO A 215 9.74 -3.09 15.38
N TYR A 216 9.38 -1.99 14.71
CA TYR A 216 8.01 -1.45 14.72
C TYR A 216 6.99 -2.47 14.20
N TYR A 217 7.37 -3.20 13.14
CA TYR A 217 6.54 -4.27 12.58
C TYR A 217 6.27 -5.39 13.59
N GLU A 218 7.28 -5.77 14.37
CA GLU A 218 7.13 -6.80 15.40
C GLU A 218 6.37 -6.28 16.63
N VAL A 219 6.47 -4.99 16.95
CA VAL A 219 5.56 -4.35 17.93
C VAL A 219 4.11 -4.45 17.46
N ALA A 220 3.84 -4.13 16.19
CA ALA A 220 2.50 -4.26 15.62
C ALA A 220 2.00 -5.72 15.66
N ARG A 221 2.87 -6.70 15.37
CA ARG A 221 2.55 -8.13 15.51
C ARG A 221 2.24 -8.51 16.96
N ALA A 222 3.05 -8.07 17.92
CA ALA A 222 2.84 -8.33 19.35
C ALA A 222 1.57 -7.67 19.89
N PHE A 223 1.22 -6.50 19.36
CA PHE A 223 -0.05 -5.81 19.59
C PHE A 223 -1.23 -6.48 18.88
N GLY A 224 -1.03 -7.60 18.18
CA GLY A 224 -2.11 -8.40 17.58
C GLY A 224 -2.67 -7.86 16.26
N LEU A 225 -1.98 -6.93 15.57
CA LEU A 225 -2.36 -6.53 14.23
C LEU A 225 -2.05 -7.61 13.19
N ARG A 226 -2.83 -7.64 12.11
CA ARG A 226 -2.54 -8.52 10.97
C ARG A 226 -1.23 -8.11 10.31
N THR A 227 -0.23 -8.97 10.42
CA THR A 227 1.11 -8.80 9.81
C THR A 227 1.46 -9.99 8.93
N ALA A 228 2.34 -9.77 7.97
CA ALA A 228 2.89 -10.78 7.07
C ALA A 228 4.15 -11.42 7.69
N ALA A 229 5.03 -11.96 6.86
CA ALA A 229 6.32 -12.47 7.31
C ALA A 229 7.16 -11.35 7.97
N PRO A 230 8.01 -11.68 8.96
CA PRO A 230 8.90 -10.70 9.59
C PRO A 230 9.77 -9.96 8.57
N LEU A 231 9.97 -8.66 8.83
CA LEU A 231 10.87 -7.84 8.03
C LEU A 231 12.31 -8.11 8.44
N LYS A 232 13.24 -8.08 7.48
CA LYS A 232 14.66 -8.33 7.75
C LYS A 232 15.48 -7.09 7.42
N TYR A 233 16.07 -6.47 8.43
CA TYR A 233 17.03 -5.38 8.22
C TYR A 233 18.45 -5.94 8.25
N GLU A 234 19.24 -5.67 7.20
CA GLU A 234 20.60 -6.18 7.03
C GLU A 234 21.45 -5.14 6.30
N ASP A 235 22.57 -4.75 6.92
CA ASP A 235 23.59 -3.88 6.33
C ASP A 235 23.07 -2.61 5.64
N GLY A 236 22.02 -2.00 6.19
CA GLY A 236 21.44 -0.76 5.66
C GLY A 236 20.31 -0.94 4.65
N ALA A 237 19.89 -2.18 4.37
CA ALA A 237 18.75 -2.51 3.53
C ALA A 237 17.65 -3.22 4.34
N LEU A 238 16.38 -2.92 4.05
CA LEU A 238 15.23 -3.61 4.62
C LEU A 238 14.59 -4.51 3.56
N PHE A 239 14.51 -5.80 3.86
CA PHE A 239 13.90 -6.81 3.01
C PHE A 239 12.48 -7.13 3.52
N VAL A 240 11.49 -6.82 2.70
CA VAL A 240 10.08 -7.05 2.97
C VAL A 240 9.56 -8.14 2.04
N ARG A 241 9.11 -9.26 2.60
CA ARG A 241 8.48 -10.32 1.79
C ARG A 241 7.10 -9.84 1.34
N ARG A 242 6.83 -9.93 0.04
CA ARG A 242 5.54 -9.51 -0.53
C ARG A 242 4.42 -10.44 -0.08
N PHE A 243 3.34 -9.86 0.44
CA PHE A 243 2.15 -10.59 0.88
C PHE A 243 1.10 -10.75 -0.22
N ASP A 244 1.20 -9.99 -1.31
CA ASP A 244 0.31 -10.05 -2.46
C ASP A 244 0.76 -11.07 -3.52
N ARG A 245 1.71 -11.93 -3.14
CA ARG A 245 2.26 -13.05 -3.90
C ARG A 245 2.34 -14.27 -2.99
N ARG A 246 1.92 -15.44 -3.48
CA ARG A 246 2.12 -16.72 -2.79
C ARG A 246 2.65 -17.76 -3.77
N VAL A 247 3.90 -18.17 -3.56
CA VAL A 247 4.51 -19.29 -4.30
C VAL A 247 3.94 -20.59 -3.74
N THR A 248 3.34 -21.41 -4.61
CA THR A 248 2.76 -22.72 -4.27
C THR A 248 3.38 -23.80 -5.15
N GLN A 249 3.04 -25.08 -4.89
CA GLN A 249 3.43 -26.17 -5.79
C GLN A 249 2.79 -26.04 -7.18
N GLY A 250 1.63 -25.39 -7.30
CA GLY A 250 0.89 -25.19 -8.55
C GLY A 250 1.24 -23.90 -9.30
N GLY A 251 2.29 -23.19 -8.89
CA GLY A 251 2.68 -21.89 -9.45
C GLY A 251 2.49 -20.73 -8.47
N VAL A 252 2.40 -19.51 -8.99
CA VAL A 252 2.30 -18.30 -8.19
C VAL A 252 0.85 -17.81 -8.16
N GLU A 253 0.31 -17.65 -6.97
CA GLU A 253 -0.94 -16.93 -6.78
C GLU A 253 -0.64 -15.45 -6.56
N ARG A 254 -1.34 -14.59 -7.31
CA ARG A 254 -1.32 -13.14 -7.12
C ARG A 254 -2.63 -12.69 -6.50
N PHE A 255 -2.52 -11.89 -5.46
CA PHE A 255 -3.68 -11.28 -4.80
C PHE A 255 -3.94 -9.92 -5.45
N GLY A 256 -5.21 -9.56 -5.62
CA GLY A 256 -5.54 -8.18 -5.96
C GLY A 256 -5.17 -7.29 -4.79
N LEU A 257 -4.51 -6.17 -5.08
CA LEU A 257 -4.14 -5.17 -4.09
C LEU A 257 -4.70 -3.84 -4.57
N GLU A 258 -5.48 -3.18 -3.72
CA GLU A 258 -6.09 -1.89 -4.04
C GLU A 258 -5.99 -0.99 -2.81
N SER A 259 -5.35 0.16 -2.95
CA SER A 259 -5.12 1.07 -1.83
C SER A 259 -6.43 1.64 -1.27
N MET A 260 -6.45 2.01 0.00
CA MET A 260 -7.60 2.69 0.59
C MET A 260 -7.89 4.02 -0.13
N THR A 261 -6.85 4.69 -0.65
CA THR A 261 -7.00 5.86 -1.53
C THR A 261 -7.84 5.53 -2.77
N SER A 262 -7.55 4.43 -3.47
CA SER A 262 -8.33 3.97 -4.62
C SER A 262 -9.76 3.57 -4.24
N VAL A 263 -9.92 2.81 -3.15
CA VAL A 263 -11.24 2.35 -2.70
C VAL A 263 -12.16 3.53 -2.35
N CYS A 264 -11.61 4.57 -1.70
CA CYS A 264 -12.30 5.84 -1.43
C CYS A 264 -12.56 6.68 -2.70
N GLY A 265 -12.06 6.27 -3.86
CA GLY A 265 -12.26 6.97 -5.13
C GLY A 265 -11.42 8.24 -5.27
N ILE A 266 -10.32 8.36 -4.53
CA ILE A 266 -9.45 9.53 -4.56
C ILE A 266 -8.46 9.37 -5.72
N SER A 267 -8.69 10.12 -6.81
CA SER A 267 -7.80 10.15 -7.98
C SER A 267 -6.89 11.39 -7.98
N GLU A 268 -6.22 11.62 -6.85
CA GLU A 268 -5.33 12.76 -6.64
C GLU A 268 -4.16 12.36 -5.75
N PHE A 269 -2.93 12.72 -6.14
CA PHE A 269 -1.75 12.47 -5.32
C PHE A 269 -1.66 13.50 -4.19
N GLY A 270 -1.20 13.06 -3.01
CA GLY A 270 -1.07 13.93 -1.84
C GLY A 270 -2.39 14.39 -1.20
N LEU A 271 -3.55 14.05 -1.75
CA LEU A 271 -4.83 14.41 -1.15
C LEU A 271 -5.02 13.68 0.20
N ARG A 272 -5.41 14.46 1.21
CA ARG A 272 -5.74 13.94 2.55
C ARG A 272 -7.06 13.18 2.50
N GLY A 273 -7.16 12.12 3.30
CA GLY A 273 -8.37 11.31 3.41
C GLY A 273 -8.96 11.34 4.82
N SER A 274 -10.02 10.56 5.00
CA SER A 274 -10.79 10.48 6.25
C SER A 274 -10.83 9.03 6.75
N HIS A 275 -10.62 8.84 8.05
CA HIS A 275 -10.82 7.53 8.69
C HIS A 275 -12.29 7.10 8.66
N ASN A 276 -13.25 8.03 8.76
CA ASN A 276 -14.68 7.76 8.62
C ASN A 276 -15.00 7.18 7.23
N GLU A 277 -14.51 7.83 6.16
CA GLU A 277 -14.74 7.35 4.79
C GLU A 277 -14.08 5.99 4.55
N ALA A 278 -12.87 5.78 5.07
CA ALA A 278 -12.23 4.47 5.02
C ALA A 278 -13.08 3.39 5.72
N CYS A 279 -13.67 3.68 6.89
CA CYS A 279 -14.56 2.74 7.58
C CYS A 279 -15.82 2.44 6.77
N LYS A 280 -16.43 3.44 6.11
CA LYS A 280 -17.56 3.24 5.18
C LYS A 280 -17.19 2.33 4.03
N MET A 281 -15.99 2.51 3.46
CA MET A 281 -15.52 1.68 2.37
C MET A 281 -15.17 0.25 2.82
N ILE A 282 -14.63 0.07 4.02
CA ILE A 282 -14.47 -1.25 4.66
C ILE A 282 -15.83 -1.91 4.84
N HIS A 283 -16.81 -1.19 5.39
CA HIS A 283 -18.17 -1.70 5.55
C HIS A 283 -18.78 -2.17 4.22
N ARG A 284 -18.55 -1.40 3.15
CA ARG A 284 -19.12 -1.65 1.83
C ARG A 284 -18.48 -2.81 1.07
N TYR A 285 -17.17 -3.00 1.18
CA TYR A 285 -16.42 -3.87 0.25
C TYR A 285 -15.68 -5.03 0.92
N ALA A 286 -15.45 -5.00 2.24
CA ALA A 286 -14.86 -6.15 2.92
C ALA A 286 -15.87 -7.30 3.00
N THR A 287 -15.38 -8.54 2.94
CA THR A 287 -16.23 -9.73 3.11
C THR A 287 -16.77 -9.84 4.54
N GLU A 288 -15.98 -9.46 5.55
CA GLU A 288 -16.38 -9.49 6.96
C GLU A 288 -16.12 -8.13 7.63
N PRO A 289 -16.93 -7.09 7.33
CA PRO A 289 -16.65 -5.71 7.76
C PRO A 289 -16.59 -5.55 9.28
N ARG A 290 -17.40 -6.32 10.03
CA ARG A 290 -17.38 -6.32 11.51
C ARG A 290 -16.06 -6.82 12.11
N LYS A 291 -15.24 -7.55 11.34
CA LYS A 291 -13.88 -7.95 11.74
C LYS A 291 -12.82 -6.97 11.23
N GLU A 292 -13.01 -6.41 10.03
CA GLU A 292 -12.04 -5.54 9.39
C GLU A 292 -12.01 -4.12 9.97
N ILE A 293 -13.15 -3.59 10.44
CA ILE A 293 -13.18 -2.24 11.02
C ILE A 293 -12.39 -2.15 12.34
N PRO A 294 -12.54 -3.08 13.31
CA PRO A 294 -11.68 -3.10 14.48
C PRO A 294 -10.18 -3.25 14.15
N GLU A 295 -9.83 -4.09 13.17
CA GLU A 295 -8.45 -4.20 12.66
C GLU A 295 -7.92 -2.86 12.12
N TYR A 296 -8.73 -2.12 11.35
CA TYR A 296 -8.37 -0.79 10.85
C TYR A 296 -8.20 0.24 11.98
N ILE A 297 -9.13 0.28 12.94
CA ILE A 297 -9.05 1.19 14.08
C ILE A 297 -7.80 0.88 14.92
N LYS A 298 -7.46 -0.40 15.12
CA LYS A 298 -6.25 -0.81 15.85
C LYS A 298 -4.97 -0.32 15.16
N ARG A 299 -4.95 -0.20 13.82
CA ARG A 299 -3.83 0.43 13.09
C ARG A 299 -3.72 1.92 13.37
N ASP A 300 -4.84 2.64 13.43
CA ASP A 300 -4.79 4.08 13.75
C ASP A 300 -4.36 4.31 15.21
N ILE A 301 -4.83 3.49 16.16
CA ILE A 301 -4.35 3.52 17.56
C ILE A 301 -2.83 3.44 17.61
N LEU A 302 -2.22 2.47 16.91
CA LEU A 302 -0.75 2.35 16.86
C LEU A 302 -0.07 3.50 16.10
N ASN A 303 -0.63 3.96 14.98
CA ASN A 303 -0.08 5.11 14.25
C ASN A 303 -0.03 6.35 15.16
N VAL A 304 -1.07 6.55 15.96
CA VAL A 304 -1.19 7.66 16.91
C VAL A 304 -0.25 7.49 18.11
N ALA A 305 -0.17 6.29 18.69
CA ALA A 305 0.67 5.97 19.86
C ALA A 305 2.16 6.00 19.53
N LEU A 306 2.57 5.35 18.44
CA LEU A 306 3.97 5.23 18.03
C LEU A 306 4.42 6.33 17.06
N ARG A 307 3.53 7.31 16.81
CA ARG A 307 3.73 8.46 15.93
C ARG A 307 4.25 8.08 14.53
N ASN A 308 3.66 7.03 13.96
CA ASN A 308 3.74 6.83 12.52
C ASN A 308 2.82 7.85 11.84
N THR A 309 3.39 8.99 11.46
CA THR A 309 2.65 10.11 10.86
C THR A 309 2.37 9.91 9.38
N ASP A 310 3.02 8.96 8.70
CA ASP A 310 2.77 8.65 7.29
C ASP A 310 1.59 7.68 7.13
N ASN A 311 0.41 8.08 7.63
CA ASN A 311 -0.79 7.24 7.68
C ASN A 311 -1.71 7.40 6.45
N HIS A 312 -1.15 7.75 5.29
CA HIS A 312 -1.96 8.00 4.09
C HIS A 312 -2.63 6.72 3.56
N GLY A 313 -3.70 6.87 2.78
CA GLY A 313 -4.51 5.77 2.27
C GLY A 313 -3.77 4.78 1.34
N ARG A 314 -2.58 5.10 0.84
CA ARG A 314 -1.72 4.14 0.12
C ARG A 314 -0.89 3.20 1.02
N ASN A 315 -0.82 3.48 2.33
CA ASN A 315 -0.17 2.62 3.34
C ASN A 315 -1.20 1.69 4.00
N THR A 316 -2.39 1.55 3.40
CA THR A 316 -3.41 0.56 3.76
C THR A 316 -4.11 0.14 2.48
N ALA A 317 -4.41 -1.14 2.34
CA ALA A 317 -5.01 -1.67 1.12
C ALA A 317 -6.01 -2.78 1.43
N PHE A 318 -6.92 -3.04 0.51
CA PHE A 318 -7.58 -4.34 0.45
C PHE A 318 -6.70 -5.35 -0.27
N LEU A 319 -6.75 -6.59 0.25
CA LEU A 319 -6.22 -7.78 -0.37
C LEU A 319 -7.39 -8.63 -0.85
N LYS A 320 -7.50 -8.81 -2.17
CA LYS A 320 -8.53 -9.58 -2.85
C LYS A 320 -7.96 -10.96 -3.17
N SER A 321 -8.35 -11.96 -2.37
CA SER A 321 -7.90 -13.34 -2.51
C SER A 321 -8.50 -14.00 -3.74
N PRO A 322 -7.75 -14.84 -4.49
CA PRO A 322 -8.30 -15.64 -5.58
C PRO A 322 -9.52 -16.51 -5.19
N LEU A 323 -9.71 -16.77 -3.89
CA LEU A 323 -10.87 -17.48 -3.33
C LEU A 323 -12.13 -16.60 -3.19
N GLY A 324 -12.09 -15.32 -3.58
CA GLY A 324 -13.23 -14.40 -3.50
C GLY A 324 -13.35 -13.63 -2.18
N VAL A 325 -12.40 -13.79 -1.25
CA VAL A 325 -12.40 -13.07 0.03
C VAL A 325 -11.67 -11.73 -0.09
N VAL A 326 -12.30 -10.67 0.42
CA VAL A 326 -11.75 -9.30 0.47
C VAL A 326 -11.55 -8.91 1.93
N THR A 327 -10.29 -8.71 2.31
CA THR A 327 -9.90 -8.28 3.67
C THR A 327 -8.93 -7.11 3.57
N LEU A 328 -8.66 -6.41 4.67
CA LEU A 328 -7.49 -5.53 4.73
C LEU A 328 -6.22 -6.38 4.51
N SER A 329 -5.29 -5.84 3.74
CA SER A 329 -3.95 -6.40 3.60
C SER A 329 -3.28 -6.51 4.98
N PRO A 330 -2.26 -7.36 5.17
CA PRO A 330 -1.34 -7.17 6.28
C PRO A 330 -0.85 -5.71 6.36
N LEU A 331 -0.54 -5.24 7.57
CA LEU A 331 0.12 -3.95 7.78
C LEU A 331 1.42 -3.90 6.97
N PHE A 332 1.77 -2.73 6.47
CA PHE A 332 3.03 -2.43 5.78
C PHE A 332 3.36 -0.93 5.89
N ASP A 333 4.60 -0.55 5.58
CA ASP A 333 5.11 0.84 5.69
C ASP A 333 4.80 1.45 7.08
N PHE A 334 5.19 0.74 8.15
CA PHE A 334 4.96 1.14 9.54
C PHE A 334 6.28 1.42 10.26
N ALA A 335 6.61 2.70 10.45
CA ALA A 335 7.92 3.17 10.91
C ALA A 335 7.79 4.41 11.84
N PRO A 336 8.85 4.82 12.57
CA PRO A 336 8.86 6.04 13.40
C PRO A 336 8.90 7.33 12.55
N MET A 337 7.88 7.58 11.74
CA MET A 337 7.88 8.67 10.75
C MET A 337 7.94 10.08 11.35
N PHE A 338 7.66 10.24 12.65
CA PHE A 338 7.93 11.51 13.35
C PHE A 338 9.41 11.89 13.46
N LYS A 339 10.33 10.94 13.18
CA LYS A 339 11.78 11.19 13.06
C LYS A 339 12.22 11.48 11.63
N ASP A 340 11.31 11.42 10.66
CA ASP A 340 11.63 11.74 9.28
C ASP A 340 12.05 13.23 9.17
N PRO A 341 13.24 13.53 8.58
CA PRO A 341 13.72 14.91 8.44
C PRO A 341 12.81 15.85 7.67
N GLU A 342 11.96 15.33 6.78
CA GLU A 342 11.04 16.14 5.97
C GLU A 342 9.81 16.62 6.76
N GLY A 343 9.55 16.06 7.95
CA GLY A 343 8.42 16.45 8.77
C GLY A 343 7.07 16.04 8.17
N ILE A 344 6.85 14.73 8.03
CA ILE A 344 5.63 14.19 7.43
C ILE A 344 4.43 14.39 8.37
N ALA A 345 3.42 15.12 7.90
CA ALA A 345 2.16 15.32 8.61
C ALA A 345 1.16 14.19 8.33
N ARG A 346 0.34 13.84 9.34
CA ARG A 346 -0.77 12.87 9.17
C ARG A 346 -1.68 13.27 8.01
N ALA A 347 -1.87 12.33 7.09
CA ALA A 347 -2.66 12.50 5.88
C ALA A 347 -4.12 12.06 6.08
N TYR A 348 -4.38 11.09 6.95
CA TYR A 348 -5.73 10.67 7.33
C TYR A 348 -6.01 11.09 8.78
N ARG A 349 -7.22 11.58 9.02
CA ARG A 349 -7.74 11.97 10.33
C ARG A 349 -9.21 11.59 10.45
N TRP A 350 -9.70 11.57 11.69
CA TRP A 350 -11.14 11.57 11.94
C TRP A 350 -11.72 12.94 11.59
N ASP A 351 -13.04 13.04 11.52
CA ASP A 351 -13.73 14.32 11.35
C ASP A 351 -13.39 15.34 12.46
N ALA A 352 -13.85 16.58 12.29
CA ALA A 352 -13.45 17.69 13.15
C ALA A 352 -13.87 17.47 14.62
N GLU A 353 -15.00 16.80 14.82
CA GLU A 353 -15.53 16.43 16.12
C GLU A 353 -14.80 15.22 16.72
N GLY A 354 -14.40 14.24 15.90
CA GLY A 354 -13.69 13.04 16.31
C GLY A 354 -12.20 13.24 16.55
N GLU A 355 -11.59 14.34 16.09
CA GLU A 355 -10.19 14.68 16.38
C GLU A 355 -10.01 16.20 16.63
N MET A 356 -10.70 16.72 17.66
CA MET A 356 -10.59 18.13 18.07
C MET A 356 -9.17 18.52 18.48
N GLU A 357 -8.48 17.63 19.20
CA GLU A 357 -7.05 17.78 19.51
C GLU A 357 -6.23 16.98 18.49
N ILE A 358 -5.32 17.67 17.79
CA ILE A 358 -4.55 17.06 16.70
C ILE A 358 -3.79 15.83 17.19
N GLY A 359 -4.09 14.69 16.57
CA GLY A 359 -3.49 13.41 16.89
C GLY A 359 -4.02 12.78 18.18
N LEU A 360 -5.07 13.27 18.83
CA LEU A 360 -5.70 12.57 19.95
C LEU A 360 -7.20 12.41 19.67
N PRO A 361 -7.58 11.32 18.96
CA PRO A 361 -8.97 11.07 18.64
C PRO A 361 -9.85 10.96 19.89
N ASP A 362 -11.07 11.49 19.80
CA ASP A 362 -12.14 11.21 20.75
C ASP A 362 -12.80 9.88 20.38
N TRP A 363 -12.30 8.80 20.97
CA TRP A 363 -12.76 7.45 20.73
C TRP A 363 -14.23 7.20 21.10
N GLY A 364 -14.79 7.99 22.02
CA GLY A 364 -16.21 7.95 22.35
C GLY A 364 -17.07 8.48 21.21
N TYR A 365 -16.72 9.68 20.72
CA TYR A 365 -17.37 10.28 19.55
C TYR A 365 -17.20 9.42 18.30
N VAL A 366 -15.97 8.95 18.03
CA VAL A 366 -15.68 8.09 16.87
C VAL A 366 -16.57 6.86 16.86
N ALA A 367 -16.78 6.21 18.01
CA ALA A 367 -17.66 5.05 18.08
C ALA A 367 -19.14 5.39 17.79
N GLU A 368 -19.63 6.54 18.27
CA GLU A 368 -21.00 7.02 17.99
C GLU A 368 -21.18 7.43 16.52
N ALA A 369 -20.13 7.97 15.89
CA ALA A 369 -20.13 8.28 14.46
C ALA A 369 -20.19 6.98 13.64
N LEU A 370 -19.38 5.98 13.97
CA LEU A 370 -19.35 4.70 13.27
C LEU A 370 -20.64 3.88 13.44
N GLU A 371 -21.34 4.01 14.57
CA GLU A 371 -22.67 3.41 14.72
C GLU A 371 -23.65 3.94 13.67
N LYS A 372 -23.64 5.25 13.42
CA LYS A 372 -24.52 5.89 12.43
C LYS A 372 -24.12 5.59 11.00
N GLU A 373 -22.81 5.51 10.75
CA GLU A 373 -22.27 5.43 9.38
C GLU A 373 -22.12 4.00 8.87
N VAL A 374 -21.84 3.04 9.75
CA VAL A 374 -21.48 1.65 9.37
C VAL A 374 -22.10 0.57 10.27
N ASP A 375 -23.12 0.91 11.08
CA ASP A 375 -23.90 -0.03 11.91
C ASP A 375 -23.03 -0.89 12.86
N ILE A 376 -22.06 -0.24 13.51
CA ILE A 376 -21.28 -0.84 14.60
C ILE A 376 -21.85 -0.36 15.94
N ASP A 377 -22.24 -1.28 16.82
CA ASP A 377 -22.72 -0.96 18.17
C ASP A 377 -21.69 -0.11 18.93
N SER A 378 -22.06 1.14 19.22
CA SER A 378 -21.14 2.12 19.81
C SER A 378 -20.72 1.72 21.23
N LYS A 379 -21.60 1.09 22.01
CA LYS A 379 -21.30 0.67 23.38
C LYS A 379 -20.27 -0.46 23.41
N GLN A 380 -20.42 -1.45 22.54
CA GLN A 380 -19.48 -2.55 22.38
C GLN A 380 -18.14 -2.04 21.87
N LEU A 381 -18.13 -1.18 20.86
CA LEU A 381 -16.91 -0.60 20.32
C LEU A 381 -16.17 0.25 21.37
N ARG A 382 -16.89 1.07 22.13
CA ARG A 382 -16.35 1.86 23.25
C ARG A 382 -15.75 1.01 24.35
N SER A 383 -16.40 -0.11 24.71
CA SER A 383 -15.84 -1.05 25.68
C SER A 383 -14.53 -1.66 25.16
N TRP A 384 -14.53 -2.14 23.90
CA TRP A 384 -13.35 -2.72 23.28
C TRP A 384 -12.19 -1.71 23.14
N LEU A 385 -12.48 -0.46 22.79
CA LEU A 385 -11.50 0.62 22.76
C LEU A 385 -10.89 0.87 24.14
N ALA A 386 -11.72 0.93 25.19
CA ALA A 386 -11.23 1.09 26.55
C ALA A 386 -10.36 -0.10 27.01
N ASP A 387 -10.67 -1.31 26.57
CA ASP A 387 -9.90 -2.51 26.92
C ASP A 387 -8.53 -2.53 26.22
N CYS A 388 -8.42 -1.98 25.00
CA CYS A 388 -7.15 -1.75 24.30
C CYS A 388 -6.18 -0.83 25.06
N ALA A 389 -6.66 -0.02 26.03
CA ALA A 389 -5.81 0.90 26.77
C ALA A 389 -4.66 0.18 27.50
N SER A 390 -4.92 -0.99 28.08
CA SER A 390 -3.90 -1.79 28.77
C SER A 390 -2.78 -2.25 27.84
N GLU A 391 -3.13 -2.74 26.64
CA GLU A 391 -2.17 -3.09 25.60
C GLU A 391 -1.33 -1.88 25.15
N VAL A 392 -1.93 -0.69 25.11
CA VAL A 392 -1.22 0.56 24.78
C VAL A 392 -0.27 0.97 25.90
N GLU A 393 -0.65 0.83 27.17
CA GLU A 393 0.21 1.12 28.32
C GLU A 393 1.47 0.24 28.35
N ASP A 394 1.33 -1.01 27.91
CA ASP A 394 2.42 -1.99 27.81
C ASP A 394 3.30 -1.82 26.55
N LEU A 395 3.03 -0.81 25.71
CA LEU A 395 3.83 -0.57 24.51
C LEU A 395 5.31 -0.29 24.79
N PRO A 396 5.74 0.49 25.80
CA PRO A 396 7.16 0.72 26.06
C PRO A 396 7.93 -0.58 26.29
N ASP A 397 7.39 -1.48 27.12
CA ASP A 397 7.98 -2.79 27.37
C ASP A 397 7.96 -3.68 26.12
N THR A 398 6.88 -3.61 25.36
CA THR A 398 6.77 -4.33 24.08
C THR A 398 7.78 -3.82 23.05
N MET A 399 7.98 -2.51 22.96
CA MET A 399 8.98 -1.87 22.10
C MET A 399 10.40 -2.33 22.44
N VAL A 400 10.76 -2.32 23.74
CA VAL A 400 12.06 -2.83 24.20
C VAL A 400 12.23 -4.31 23.84
N ARG A 401 11.22 -5.14 24.10
CA ARG A 401 11.25 -6.58 23.77
C ARG A 401 11.39 -6.85 22.27
N CYS A 402 10.79 -6.01 21.43
CA CYS A 402 10.87 -6.12 19.97
C CYS A 402 12.13 -5.46 19.38
N GLY A 403 13.00 -4.88 20.20
CA GLY A 403 14.27 -4.29 19.77
C GLY A 403 14.15 -2.89 19.16
N VAL A 404 13.10 -2.13 19.51
CA VAL A 404 13.02 -0.70 19.19
C VAL A 404 14.09 0.03 20.01
N GLU A 405 14.75 0.99 19.40
CA GLU A 405 15.81 1.75 20.10
C GLU A 405 15.29 2.53 21.31
N GLU A 406 16.04 2.50 22.41
CA GLU A 406 15.70 3.13 23.69
C GLU A 406 15.32 4.62 23.53
N SER A 407 16.07 5.37 22.70
CA SER A 407 15.75 6.78 22.43
C SER A 407 14.34 7.00 21.85
N LEU A 408 13.81 6.06 21.05
CA LEU A 408 12.44 6.13 20.53
C LEU A 408 11.42 5.78 21.61
N VAL A 409 11.73 4.82 22.49
CA VAL A 409 10.88 4.44 23.63
C VAL A 409 10.69 5.64 24.56
N ASP A 410 11.79 6.33 24.88
CA ASP A 410 11.78 7.53 25.72
C ASP A 410 10.95 8.65 25.09
N ASP A 411 11.17 8.93 23.81
CA ASP A 411 10.45 9.98 23.06
C ASP A 411 8.93 9.73 22.97
N LEU A 412 8.51 8.46 23.02
CA LEU A 412 7.12 8.06 22.85
C LEU A 412 6.39 7.80 24.16
N SER A 413 7.10 7.63 25.28
CA SER A 413 6.51 7.25 26.56
C SER A 413 5.35 8.16 26.99
N ARG A 414 5.54 9.49 26.95
CA ARG A 414 4.46 10.43 27.28
C ARG A 414 3.27 10.33 26.32
N ARG A 415 3.55 10.16 25.03
CA ARG A 415 2.52 10.08 23.99
C ARG A 415 1.67 8.82 24.16
N ILE A 416 2.31 7.68 24.41
CA ILE A 416 1.66 6.40 24.66
C ILE A 416 0.68 6.52 25.84
N GLN A 417 1.12 7.14 26.95
CA GLN A 417 0.27 7.36 28.12
C GLN A 417 -0.95 8.24 27.82
N GLN A 418 -0.78 9.30 27.01
CA GLN A 418 -1.91 10.14 26.57
C GLN A 418 -2.92 9.35 25.74
N VAL A 419 -2.45 8.48 24.83
CA VAL A 419 -3.33 7.66 23.99
C VAL A 419 -4.07 6.61 24.82
N ALA A 420 -3.39 5.94 25.75
CA ALA A 420 -4.02 5.02 26.68
C ALA A 420 -5.12 5.70 27.50
N GLN A 421 -4.85 6.90 28.01
CA GLN A 421 -5.84 7.67 28.76
C GLN A 421 -7.07 8.03 27.89
N LYS A 422 -6.86 8.44 26.63
CA LYS A 422 -7.97 8.69 25.69
C LYS A 422 -8.81 7.44 25.41
N LEU A 423 -8.17 6.27 25.34
CA LEU A 423 -8.89 5.00 25.20
C LEU A 423 -9.71 4.70 26.45
N LYS A 424 -9.18 4.92 27.66
CA LYS A 424 -9.94 4.73 28.92
C LYS A 424 -11.18 5.63 29.00
N GLU A 425 -11.05 6.88 28.54
CA GLU A 425 -12.16 7.85 28.47
C GLU A 425 -13.30 7.38 27.55
N ALA A 426 -13.03 6.49 26.59
CA ALA A 426 -14.07 5.93 25.71
C ALA A 426 -15.08 5.07 26.45
N ARG A 427 -14.75 4.51 27.62
CA ARG A 427 -15.58 3.51 28.31
C ARG A 427 -17.03 4.01 28.48
N PRO A 428 -18.07 3.22 28.15
CA PRO A 428 -19.46 3.64 28.33
C PRO A 428 -19.76 3.93 29.80
N ALA A 429 -20.63 4.91 30.06
CA ALA A 429 -21.24 5.04 31.37
C ALA A 429 -22.07 3.78 31.67
N GLN A 430 -22.01 3.30 32.92
CA GLN A 430 -22.74 2.12 33.39
C GLN A 430 -24.26 2.31 33.34
#